data_AF-A0A2N0U467-F1
#
_entry.id   AF-A0A2N0U467-F1
#
_cell.length_a   1.000
_cell.length_b   1.000
_cell.length_c   1.000
_cell.angle_alpha   90.00
_cell.angle_beta   90.00
_cell.angle_gamma   90.00
#
_symmetry.space_group_name_H-M   'P 1'
#
loop_
_entity.id
_entity.type
_entity.pdbx_description
1 polymer ?
#
loop_
_entity_poly.entity_id
_entity_poly.type
_entity_poly.pdbx_seq_one_letter_code
_entity_poly.pdbx_strand_id
1 'polypeptide(L)'
;MNLSDAHEKKKFQDGLAVILTKVANLTGLKDPIHPINKRDIAQMIVTLYKTLSLEEIDYAFRIDRYGYHGEPTKHYQLFNAEFVTTVLIKYEKWKRTTLRSCPPTRFEDKHQAKKVLVNKCFKEYRETGKLFRSWTKSQIYEAYWYMYSRGFLPSHTELFKEKYRRKVVKRMYKAAEEMGVFAKRRRIYKLKGIQIGEKLDSYLCIYMTVETFFRKLIAQEKEMQDLL
;
A
#
# COMPACT_ATOMS: atom_id res chain seq x y z
N MET A 1 15.53 -26.86 -11.18
CA MET A 1 15.78 -26.04 -9.97
C MET A 1 17.24 -25.61 -10.07
N ASN A 2 17.46 -24.39 -10.55
CA ASN A 2 18.78 -23.83 -10.90
C ASN A 2 19.20 -22.88 -9.78
N LEU A 3 20.51 -22.64 -9.62
CA LEU A 3 21.17 -21.96 -8.49
C LEU A 3 20.62 -20.55 -8.09
N SER A 4 19.66 -19.98 -8.81
CA SER A 4 18.80 -18.84 -8.43
C SER A 4 17.81 -19.15 -7.28
N ASP A 5 17.47 -20.42 -7.08
CA ASP A 5 16.38 -20.86 -6.21
C ASP A 5 16.69 -20.76 -4.70
N ALA A 6 17.95 -20.83 -4.29
CA ALA A 6 18.31 -20.95 -2.87
C ALA A 6 18.07 -19.65 -2.09
N HIS A 7 18.38 -18.50 -2.69
CA HIS A 7 18.22 -17.19 -2.05
C HIS A 7 16.75 -16.78 -1.97
N GLU A 8 15.97 -17.02 -3.02
CA GLU A 8 14.53 -16.79 -3.02
C GLU A 8 13.80 -17.74 -2.06
N LYS A 9 14.19 -19.01 -2.04
CA LYS A 9 13.67 -19.99 -1.07
C LYS A 9 13.95 -19.55 0.36
N LYS A 10 15.14 -19.03 0.64
CA LYS A 10 15.48 -18.49 1.96
C LYS A 10 14.63 -17.28 2.34
N LYS A 11 14.48 -16.31 1.43
CA LYS A 11 13.58 -15.14 1.64
C LYS A 11 12.13 -15.56 1.89
N PHE A 12 11.65 -16.55 1.14
CA PHE A 12 10.31 -17.08 1.32
C PHE A 12 10.16 -17.74 2.70
N GLN A 13 11.14 -18.55 3.12
CA GLN A 13 11.15 -19.19 4.44
C GLN A 13 11.21 -18.16 5.58
N ASP A 14 12.02 -17.11 5.44
CA ASP A 14 12.12 -16.02 6.41
C ASP A 14 10.77 -15.27 6.53
N GLY A 15 10.15 -14.95 5.39
CA GLY A 15 8.81 -14.34 5.35
C GLY A 15 7.74 -15.23 5.98
N LEU A 16 7.79 -16.53 5.70
CA LEU A 16 6.87 -17.50 6.29
C LEU A 16 7.04 -17.57 7.81
N ALA A 17 8.27 -17.56 8.33
CA ALA A 17 8.54 -17.56 9.76
C ALA A 17 7.93 -16.32 10.45
N VAL A 18 8.03 -15.14 9.83
CA VAL A 18 7.41 -13.89 10.32
C VAL A 18 5.89 -14.03 10.37
N ILE A 19 5.28 -14.54 9.29
CA ILE A 19 3.82 -14.72 9.23
C ILE A 19 3.34 -15.71 10.29
N LEU A 20 3.94 -16.90 10.38
CA LEU A 20 3.52 -17.92 11.34
C LEU A 20 3.69 -17.46 12.79
N THR A 21 4.75 -16.71 13.08
CA THR A 21 4.96 -16.10 14.42
C THR A 21 3.88 -15.08 14.74
N LYS A 22 3.58 -14.19 13.78
CA LYS A 22 2.49 -13.21 13.91
C LYS A 22 1.16 -13.91 14.13
N VAL A 23 0.84 -14.93 13.35
CA VAL A 23 -0.43 -15.68 13.47
C VAL A 23 -0.52 -16.36 14.83
N ALA A 24 0.53 -17.05 15.27
CA ALA A 24 0.54 -17.73 16.56
C ALA A 24 0.27 -16.80 17.74
N ASN A 25 0.89 -15.61 17.72
CA ASN A 25 0.63 -14.56 18.70
C ASN A 25 -0.83 -14.07 18.65
N LEU A 26 -1.37 -13.87 17.43
CA LEU A 26 -2.73 -13.38 17.22
C LEU A 26 -3.81 -14.42 17.54
N THR A 27 -3.48 -15.72 17.51
CA THR A 27 -4.38 -16.80 17.95
C THR A 27 -4.41 -16.95 19.47
N GLY A 28 -3.53 -16.26 20.20
CA GLY A 28 -3.49 -16.32 21.67
C GLY A 28 -2.89 -17.61 22.21
N LEU A 29 -1.98 -18.23 21.46
CA LEU A 29 -1.22 -19.39 21.94
C LEU A 29 -0.32 -18.96 23.09
N LYS A 30 -0.44 -19.68 24.21
CA LYS A 30 0.38 -19.42 25.40
C LYS A 30 1.78 -19.98 25.24
N ASP A 31 1.90 -21.10 24.55
CA ASP A 31 3.15 -21.83 24.38
C ASP A 31 3.78 -21.57 23.00
N PRO A 32 5.12 -21.53 22.92
CA PRO A 32 5.81 -21.42 21.65
C PRO A 32 5.56 -22.65 20.78
N ILE A 33 5.42 -22.43 19.47
CA ILE A 33 5.27 -23.52 18.51
C ILE A 33 6.49 -24.47 18.61
N HIS A 34 6.23 -25.76 18.80
CA HIS A 34 7.29 -26.76 18.89
C HIS A 34 8.15 -26.78 17.60
N PRO A 35 9.49 -26.92 17.69
CA PRO A 35 10.37 -26.90 16.52
C PRO A 35 10.00 -27.92 15.43
N ILE A 36 9.47 -29.08 15.82
CA ILE A 36 9.01 -30.10 14.86
C ILE A 36 7.85 -29.58 14.00
N ASN A 37 6.88 -28.91 14.62
CA ASN A 37 5.71 -28.36 13.93
C ASN A 37 6.13 -27.21 13.01
N LYS A 38 7.10 -26.39 13.42
CA LYS A 38 7.63 -25.31 12.56
C LYS A 38 8.20 -25.86 11.26
N ARG A 39 9.01 -26.92 11.33
CA ARG A 39 9.63 -27.55 10.15
C ARG A 39 8.57 -28.22 9.28
N ASP A 40 7.66 -28.96 9.90
CA ASP A 40 6.59 -29.67 9.21
C ASP A 40 5.64 -28.71 8.47
N ILE A 41 5.17 -27.65 9.15
CA ILE A 41 4.34 -26.59 8.54
C ILE A 41 5.09 -25.94 7.36
N ALA A 42 6.35 -25.57 7.54
CA ALA A 42 7.13 -24.92 6.49
C ALA A 42 7.31 -25.83 5.27
N GLN A 43 7.62 -27.11 5.49
CA GLN A 43 7.75 -28.08 4.43
C GLN A 43 6.41 -28.30 3.71
N MET A 44 5.32 -28.47 4.45
CA MET A 44 3.96 -28.65 3.93
C MET A 44 3.52 -27.48 3.05
N ILE A 45 3.78 -26.24 3.47
CA ILE A 45 3.43 -25.05 2.68
C ILE A 45 4.21 -25.01 1.36
N VAL A 46 5.52 -25.29 1.41
CA VAL A 46 6.37 -25.27 0.22
C VAL A 46 6.02 -26.40 -0.76
N THR A 47 5.54 -27.55 -0.27
CA THR A 47 5.20 -28.70 -1.13
C THR A 47 3.78 -28.62 -1.68
N LEU A 48 2.79 -28.36 -0.84
CA LEU A 48 1.37 -28.43 -1.20
C LEU A 48 0.80 -27.09 -1.67
N TYR A 49 1.31 -25.97 -1.13
CA TYR A 49 0.77 -24.63 -1.36
C TYR A 49 1.74 -23.72 -2.14
N LYS A 50 2.57 -24.31 -3.02
CA LYS A 50 3.55 -23.60 -3.87
C LYS A 50 2.97 -22.49 -4.75
N THR A 51 1.65 -22.50 -4.96
CA THR A 51 0.93 -21.50 -5.78
C THR A 51 0.48 -20.29 -4.98
N LEU A 52 0.60 -20.32 -3.65
CA LEU A 52 0.23 -19.21 -2.77
C LEU A 52 1.45 -18.34 -2.49
N SER A 53 1.29 -17.03 -2.70
CA SER A 53 2.26 -16.02 -2.25
C SER A 53 2.25 -15.86 -0.73
N LEU A 54 3.30 -15.26 -0.17
CA LEU A 54 3.37 -14.94 1.26
C LEU A 54 2.21 -14.03 1.70
N GLU A 55 1.85 -13.07 0.84
CA GLU A 55 0.73 -12.15 1.06
C GLU A 55 -0.60 -12.90 1.12
N GLU A 56 -0.80 -13.90 0.25
CA GLU A 56 -2.00 -14.74 0.27
C GLU A 56 -2.07 -15.63 1.50
N ILE A 57 -0.93 -16.15 1.96
CA ILE A 57 -0.86 -16.94 3.20
C ILE A 57 -1.20 -16.05 4.41
N ASP A 58 -0.60 -14.87 4.55
CA ASP A 58 -0.96 -13.92 5.62
C ASP A 58 -2.44 -13.52 5.54
N TYR A 59 -2.95 -13.33 4.32
CA TYR A 59 -4.34 -12.99 4.10
C TYR A 59 -5.29 -14.12 4.49
N ALA A 60 -4.97 -15.36 4.17
CA ALA A 60 -5.74 -16.55 4.53
C ALA A 60 -6.01 -16.61 6.04
N PHE A 61 -4.96 -16.49 6.86
CA PHE A 61 -5.10 -16.46 8.31
C PHE A 61 -5.89 -15.25 8.81
N ARG A 62 -5.73 -14.09 8.17
CA ARG A 62 -6.47 -12.89 8.54
C ARG A 62 -7.97 -13.07 8.36
N ILE A 63 -8.39 -13.63 7.22
CA ILE A 63 -9.81 -13.77 6.91
C ILE A 63 -10.47 -14.96 7.63
N ASP A 64 -9.72 -16.02 7.93
CA ASP A 64 -10.21 -17.12 8.77
C ASP A 64 -10.51 -16.62 10.19
N ARG A 65 -9.59 -15.85 10.79
CA ARG A 65 -9.80 -15.26 12.13
C ARG A 65 -11.01 -14.33 12.18
N TYR A 66 -11.32 -13.61 11.09
CA TYR A 66 -12.48 -12.73 11.01
C TYR A 66 -13.77 -13.45 10.61
N GLY A 67 -13.71 -14.76 10.33
CA GLY A 67 -14.87 -15.54 9.95
C GLY A 67 -15.43 -15.22 8.56
N TYR A 68 -14.62 -14.65 7.67
CA TYR A 68 -15.09 -14.14 6.37
C TYR A 68 -15.50 -15.26 5.39
N HIS A 69 -14.98 -16.47 5.60
CA HIS A 69 -15.31 -17.65 4.80
C HIS A 69 -15.90 -18.78 5.67
N GLY A 70 -16.73 -18.40 6.65
CA GLY A 70 -17.36 -19.31 7.60
C GLY A 70 -16.71 -19.23 8.98
N GLU A 71 -16.98 -20.21 9.83
CA GLU A 71 -16.47 -20.19 11.21
C GLU A 71 -14.93 -20.20 11.27
N PRO A 72 -14.33 -19.37 12.14
CA PRO A 72 -12.90 -19.39 12.40
C PRO A 72 -12.40 -20.78 12.77
N THR A 73 -11.21 -21.14 12.29
CA THR A 73 -10.66 -22.46 12.56
C THR A 73 -10.24 -22.57 14.03
N LYS A 74 -10.79 -23.56 14.73
CA LYS A 74 -10.42 -23.86 16.12
C LYS A 74 -9.02 -24.46 16.13
N HIS A 75 -8.14 -23.88 16.94
CA HIS A 75 -6.75 -24.30 17.06
C HIS A 75 -6.47 -25.12 18.33
N TYR A 76 -7.40 -25.19 19.30
CA TYR A 76 -7.27 -26.02 20.51
C TYR A 76 -5.91 -25.92 21.23
N GLN A 77 -5.32 -24.71 21.26
CA GLN A 77 -3.97 -24.45 21.80
C GLN A 77 -2.82 -25.18 21.08
N LEU A 78 -3.05 -25.74 19.90
CA LEU A 78 -2.09 -26.44 19.07
C LEU A 78 -1.88 -25.73 17.73
N PHE A 79 -0.64 -25.37 17.46
CA PHE A 79 -0.23 -24.82 16.16
C PHE A 79 0.58 -25.86 15.40
N ASN A 80 -0.12 -26.69 14.63
CA ASN A 80 0.43 -27.81 13.86
C ASN A 80 0.08 -27.68 12.38
N ALA A 81 0.59 -28.60 11.55
CA ALA A 81 0.30 -28.63 10.12
C ALA A 81 -1.20 -28.82 9.83
N GLU A 82 -1.93 -29.55 10.65
CA GLU A 82 -3.37 -29.76 10.49
C GLU A 82 -4.17 -28.46 10.61
N PHE A 83 -3.89 -27.65 11.63
CA PHE A 83 -4.50 -26.33 11.81
C PHE A 83 -4.24 -25.44 10.59
N VAL A 84 -2.97 -25.32 10.19
CA VAL A 84 -2.56 -24.48 9.06
C VAL A 84 -3.19 -24.97 7.74
N THR A 85 -3.16 -26.27 7.49
CA THR A 85 -3.79 -26.89 6.31
C THR A 85 -5.28 -26.58 6.26
N THR A 86 -5.99 -26.67 7.39
CA THR A 86 -7.43 -26.38 7.46
C THR A 86 -7.74 -24.95 7.05
N VAL A 87 -6.97 -23.98 7.55
CA VAL A 87 -7.08 -22.56 7.17
C VAL A 87 -6.83 -22.37 5.67
N LEU A 88 -5.74 -22.95 5.15
CA LEU A 88 -5.38 -22.79 3.74
C LEU A 88 -6.37 -23.47 2.78
N ILE A 89 -6.93 -24.63 3.14
CA ILE A 89 -8.01 -25.28 2.37
C ILE A 89 -9.25 -24.39 2.31
N LYS A 90 -9.66 -23.81 3.46
CA LYS A 90 -10.80 -22.88 3.48
C LYS A 90 -10.53 -21.66 2.62
N TYR A 91 -9.32 -21.11 2.68
CA TYR A 91 -8.90 -20.00 1.85
C TYR A 91 -8.95 -20.33 0.36
N GLU A 92 -8.42 -21.48 -0.08
CA GLU A 92 -8.48 -21.88 -1.49
C GLU A 92 -9.92 -22.07 -1.97
N LYS A 93 -10.77 -22.69 -1.15
CA LYS A 93 -12.20 -22.84 -1.47
C LYS A 93 -12.87 -21.48 -1.64
N TRP A 94 -12.66 -20.57 -0.68
CA TRP A 94 -13.14 -19.20 -0.75
C TRP A 94 -12.61 -18.49 -1.99
N LYS A 95 -11.30 -18.54 -2.25
CA LYS A 95 -10.64 -17.95 -3.41
C LYS A 95 -11.30 -18.43 -4.70
N ARG A 96 -11.50 -19.75 -4.87
CA ARG A 96 -12.19 -20.33 -6.06
C ARG A 96 -13.63 -19.83 -6.19
N THR A 97 -14.40 -19.78 -5.11
CA THR A 97 -15.78 -19.31 -5.12
C THR A 97 -15.86 -17.82 -5.44
N THR A 98 -15.02 -16.99 -4.81
CA THR A 98 -14.96 -15.54 -5.03
C THR A 98 -14.47 -15.20 -6.44
N LEU A 99 -13.51 -15.95 -7.00
CA LEU A 99 -13.07 -15.82 -8.40
C LEU A 99 -14.14 -16.25 -9.41
N ARG A 100 -15.07 -17.14 -9.03
CA ARG A 100 -16.21 -17.52 -9.88
C ARG A 100 -17.34 -16.48 -9.80
N SER A 101 -17.56 -15.88 -8.63
CA SER A 101 -18.60 -14.86 -8.43
C SER A 101 -18.19 -13.45 -8.86
N CYS A 102 -16.88 -13.17 -8.93
CA CYS A 102 -16.35 -11.91 -9.43
C CYS A 102 -15.46 -12.21 -10.65
N PRO A 103 -15.75 -11.66 -11.86
CA PRO A 103 -14.86 -11.83 -12.99
C PRO A 103 -13.44 -11.36 -12.63
N PRO A 104 -12.39 -12.00 -13.15
CA PRO A 104 -11.04 -11.84 -12.64
C PRO A 104 -10.56 -10.41 -12.89
N THR A 105 -10.60 -9.56 -11.88
CA THR A 105 -9.71 -8.41 -11.83
C THR A 105 -8.54 -8.85 -10.95
N ARG A 106 -7.49 -9.40 -11.56
CA ARG A 106 -6.35 -9.98 -10.84
C ARG A 106 -5.72 -8.89 -9.98
N PHE A 107 -5.27 -9.24 -8.78
CA PHE A 107 -4.55 -8.29 -7.92
C PHE A 107 -3.28 -7.76 -8.60
N GLU A 108 -2.65 -8.57 -9.47
CA GLU A 108 -1.55 -8.16 -10.35
C GLU A 108 -1.96 -7.07 -11.35
N ASP A 109 -3.17 -7.15 -11.93
CA ASP A 109 -3.70 -6.12 -12.83
C ASP A 109 -3.91 -4.79 -12.09
N LYS A 110 -4.34 -4.82 -10.82
CA LYS A 110 -4.52 -3.58 -10.04
C LYS A 110 -3.18 -2.93 -9.69
N HIS A 111 -2.17 -3.71 -9.33
CA HIS A 111 -0.83 -3.16 -9.06
C HIS A 111 -0.21 -2.60 -10.34
N GLN A 112 -0.29 -3.34 -11.45
CA GLN A 112 0.20 -2.89 -12.74
C GLN A 112 -0.58 -1.67 -13.25
N ALA A 113 -1.90 -1.63 -13.09
CA ALA A 113 -2.73 -0.48 -13.42
C ALA A 113 -2.32 0.76 -12.62
N LYS A 114 -2.03 0.62 -11.31
CA LYS A 114 -1.54 1.74 -10.48
C LYS A 114 -0.15 2.20 -10.91
N LYS A 115 0.76 1.28 -11.25
CA LYS A 115 2.09 1.62 -11.81
C LYS A 115 1.96 2.39 -13.13
N VAL A 116 1.11 1.91 -14.04
CA VAL A 116 0.81 2.57 -15.32
C VAL A 116 0.19 3.94 -15.08
N LEU A 117 -0.73 4.07 -14.11
CA LEU A 117 -1.37 5.31 -13.72
C LEU A 117 -0.35 6.36 -13.29
N VAL A 118 0.58 6.02 -12.39
CA VAL A 118 1.61 6.96 -11.91
C VAL A 118 2.55 7.37 -13.03
N ASN A 119 2.98 6.43 -13.86
CA ASN A 119 3.84 6.72 -15.02
C ASN A 119 3.16 7.68 -16.01
N LYS A 120 1.88 7.43 -16.32
CA LYS A 120 1.11 8.32 -17.19
C LYS A 120 0.98 9.71 -16.59
N CYS A 121 0.69 9.79 -15.28
CA CYS A 121 0.59 11.06 -14.55
C CYS A 121 1.89 11.87 -14.59
N PHE A 122 3.04 11.20 -14.44
CA PHE A 122 4.34 11.87 -14.52
C PHE A 122 4.68 12.35 -15.94
N LYS A 123 4.45 11.52 -16.96
CA LYS A 123 4.69 11.90 -18.37
C LYS A 123 3.88 13.13 -18.76
N GLU A 124 2.58 13.12 -18.47
CA GLU A 124 1.72 14.27 -18.73
C GLU A 124 2.16 15.52 -17.93
N TYR A 125 2.64 15.34 -16.70
CA TYR A 125 3.18 16.44 -15.91
C TYR A 125 4.46 17.03 -16.52
N ARG A 126 5.34 16.19 -17.06
CA ARG A 126 6.58 16.62 -17.73
C ARG A 126 6.29 17.46 -18.97
N GLU A 127 5.28 17.07 -19.75
CA GLU A 127 4.88 17.76 -20.98
C GLU A 127 4.10 19.06 -20.71
N THR A 128 3.15 19.03 -19.77
CA THR A 128 2.22 20.16 -19.55
C THR A 128 2.63 21.09 -18.41
N GLY A 129 3.49 20.62 -17.51
CA GLY A 129 3.82 21.30 -16.25
C GLY A 129 2.65 21.44 -15.27
N LYS A 130 1.48 20.82 -15.54
CA LYS A 130 0.23 21.04 -14.78
C LYS A 130 -0.52 19.74 -14.52
N LEU A 131 -0.71 19.39 -13.25
CA LEU A 131 -1.50 18.22 -12.84
C LEU A 131 -3.02 18.45 -12.90
N PHE A 132 -3.49 19.69 -12.71
CA PHE A 132 -4.92 19.98 -12.45
C PHE A 132 -5.82 19.89 -13.69
N ARG A 133 -5.29 19.95 -14.91
CA ARG A 133 -6.12 19.94 -16.14
C ARG A 133 -6.48 18.53 -16.61
N SER A 134 -5.64 17.54 -16.36
CA SER A 134 -5.76 16.21 -16.98
C SER A 134 -6.19 15.10 -16.02
N TRP A 135 -6.21 15.36 -14.70
CA TRP A 135 -6.39 14.32 -13.68
C TRP A 135 -7.50 14.63 -12.68
N THR A 136 -8.33 13.61 -12.40
CA THR A 136 -9.36 13.68 -11.36
C THR A 136 -8.75 13.57 -9.96
N LYS A 137 -9.48 14.05 -8.94
CA LYS A 137 -9.04 13.94 -7.54
C LYS A 137 -8.70 12.49 -7.17
N SER A 138 -9.56 11.54 -7.57
CA SER A 138 -9.39 10.10 -7.26
C SER A 138 -8.07 9.56 -7.78
N GLN A 139 -7.73 9.86 -9.03
CA GLN A 139 -6.51 9.35 -9.64
C GLN A 139 -5.24 9.92 -8.97
N ILE A 140 -5.28 11.20 -8.54
CA ILE A 140 -4.16 11.80 -7.80
C ILE A 140 -4.02 11.17 -6.41
N TYR A 141 -5.14 10.89 -5.74
CA TYR A 141 -5.14 10.15 -4.47
C TYR A 141 -4.54 8.75 -4.64
N GLU A 142 -4.95 8.03 -5.68
CA GLU A 142 -4.45 6.69 -5.96
C GLU A 142 -2.94 6.69 -6.26
N ALA A 143 -2.49 7.62 -7.10
CA ALA A 143 -1.07 7.79 -7.40
C ALA A 143 -0.26 8.12 -6.14
N TYR A 144 -0.77 9.03 -5.30
CA TYR A 144 -0.15 9.39 -4.04
C TYR A 144 -0.02 8.22 -3.08
N TRP A 145 -1.11 7.50 -2.83
CA TRP A 145 -1.10 6.36 -1.92
C TRP A 145 -0.18 5.25 -2.41
N TYR A 146 -0.15 5.02 -3.72
CA TYR A 146 0.76 4.08 -4.34
C TYR A 146 2.23 4.47 -4.15
N MET A 147 2.58 5.74 -4.37
CA MET A 147 3.94 6.23 -4.14
C MET A 147 4.33 6.21 -2.66
N TYR A 148 3.39 6.53 -1.78
CA TYR A 148 3.58 6.48 -0.33
C TYR A 148 3.82 5.05 0.16
N SER A 149 3.02 4.07 -0.29
CA SER A 149 3.17 2.67 0.10
C SER A 149 4.49 2.05 -0.34
N ARG A 150 5.11 2.59 -1.39
CA ARG A 150 6.43 2.16 -1.91
C ARG A 150 7.60 2.92 -1.27
N GLY A 151 7.33 3.87 -0.37
CA GLY A 151 8.36 4.64 0.33
C GLY A 151 9.02 5.75 -0.50
N PHE A 152 8.47 6.09 -1.68
CA PHE A 152 8.99 7.22 -2.47
C PHE A 152 8.65 8.56 -1.84
N LEU A 153 7.56 8.61 -1.08
CA LEU A 153 7.16 9.80 -0.34
C LEU A 153 7.55 9.66 1.14
N PRO A 154 8.08 10.73 1.75
CA PRO A 154 8.40 10.76 3.18
C PRO A 154 7.18 10.49 4.07
N SER A 155 7.43 9.81 5.19
CA SER A 155 6.41 9.49 6.20
C SER A 155 5.75 10.76 6.77
N HIS A 156 4.43 10.72 6.96
CA HIS A 156 3.64 11.85 7.44
C HIS A 156 3.76 12.06 8.95
N THR A 157 4.99 12.29 9.42
CA THR A 157 5.21 12.82 10.77
C THR A 157 4.53 14.18 10.92
N GLU A 158 4.17 14.57 12.14
CA GLU A 158 3.55 15.88 12.39
C GLU A 158 4.45 17.04 11.92
N LEU A 159 5.76 16.92 12.09
CA LEU A 159 6.75 17.85 11.55
C LEU A 159 6.70 17.94 10.03
N PHE A 160 6.54 16.81 9.34
CA PHE A 160 6.41 16.77 7.89
C PHE A 160 5.12 17.45 7.41
N LYS A 161 3.99 17.13 8.07
CA LYS A 161 2.68 17.74 7.76
C LYS A 161 2.74 19.26 7.92
N GLU A 162 3.31 19.75 9.02
CA GLU A 162 3.43 21.18 9.29
C GLU A 162 4.37 21.88 8.30
N LYS A 163 5.51 21.27 7.97
CA LYS A 163 6.43 21.77 6.94
C LYS A 163 5.75 21.88 5.57
N TYR A 164 4.97 20.89 5.18
CA TYR A 164 4.25 20.91 3.91
C TYR A 164 3.07 21.89 3.94
N ARG A 165 2.34 22.00 5.06
CA ARG A 165 1.29 23.00 5.28
C ARG A 165 1.82 24.41 5.03
N ARG A 166 2.95 24.77 5.66
CA ARG A 166 3.60 26.08 5.45
C ARG A 166 4.00 26.32 3.99
N LYS A 167 4.54 25.30 3.32
CA LYS A 167 4.89 25.38 1.89
C LYS A 167 3.67 25.57 1.01
N VAL A 168 2.58 24.86 1.28
CA VAL A 168 1.31 24.98 0.55
C VAL A 168 0.76 26.38 0.69
N VAL A 169 0.66 26.87 1.93
CA VAL A 169 0.20 28.24 2.23
C VAL A 169 1.06 29.27 1.48
N LYS A 170 2.40 29.16 1.54
CA LYS A 170 3.31 30.07 0.83
C LYS A 170 3.08 30.08 -0.70
N ARG A 171 2.90 28.91 -1.32
CA ARG A 171 2.59 28.85 -2.76
C ARG A 171 1.22 29.43 -3.08
N MET A 172 0.23 29.21 -2.22
CA MET A 172 -1.10 29.79 -2.42
C MET A 172 -1.12 31.31 -2.31
N TYR A 173 -0.29 31.89 -1.43
CA TYR A 173 -0.08 33.34 -1.38
C TYR A 173 0.53 33.86 -2.69
N LYS A 174 1.61 33.24 -3.16
CA LYS A 174 2.24 33.60 -4.44
C LYS A 174 1.27 33.50 -5.62
N ALA A 175 0.55 32.39 -5.73
CA ALA A 175 -0.48 32.22 -6.76
C ALA A 175 -1.62 33.24 -6.62
N ALA A 176 -1.90 33.76 -5.42
CA ALA A 176 -2.91 34.79 -5.23
C ALA A 176 -2.43 36.19 -5.63
N GLU A 177 -1.12 36.45 -5.62
CA GLU A 177 -0.55 37.70 -6.12
C GLU A 177 -0.72 37.84 -7.64
N GLU A 178 -0.71 36.72 -8.36
CA GLU A 178 -0.92 36.62 -9.80
C GLU A 178 -2.40 36.70 -10.22
N MET A 179 -3.34 36.76 -9.26
CA MET A 179 -4.78 36.85 -9.54
C MET A 179 -5.30 38.30 -9.51
N GLY A 180 -6.43 38.52 -10.21
CA GLY A 180 -7.18 39.78 -10.12
C GLY A 180 -7.61 40.13 -8.68
N VAL A 181 -7.78 41.43 -8.42
CA VAL A 181 -7.93 42.04 -7.07
C VAL A 181 -8.99 41.35 -6.19
N PHE A 182 -10.17 41.04 -6.75
CA PHE A 182 -11.27 40.40 -6.03
C PHE A 182 -10.99 38.94 -5.66
N ALA A 183 -10.44 38.17 -6.61
CA ALA A 183 -10.05 36.78 -6.38
C ALA A 183 -8.91 36.67 -5.36
N LYS A 184 -7.97 37.63 -5.39
CA LYS A 184 -6.89 37.77 -4.40
C LYS A 184 -7.42 37.98 -2.98
N ARG A 185 -8.33 38.94 -2.77
CA ARG A 185 -8.91 39.21 -1.43
C ARG A 185 -9.60 37.99 -0.83
N ARG A 186 -10.46 37.31 -1.60
CA ARG A 186 -11.19 36.11 -1.13
C ARG A 186 -10.23 34.96 -0.77
N ARG A 187 -9.17 34.77 -1.57
CA ARG A 187 -8.16 33.73 -1.33
C ARG A 187 -7.27 34.03 -0.12
N ILE A 188 -6.86 35.28 0.08
CA ILE A 188 -6.07 35.71 1.24
C ILE A 188 -6.84 35.51 2.54
N TYR A 189 -8.14 35.81 2.57
CA TYR A 189 -8.96 35.59 3.77
C TYR A 189 -8.98 34.12 4.19
N LYS A 190 -9.20 33.21 3.22
CA LYS A 190 -9.15 31.76 3.44
C LYS A 190 -7.76 31.28 3.92
N LEU A 191 -6.68 31.90 3.43
CA LEU A 191 -5.31 31.57 3.84
C LEU A 191 -4.99 32.01 5.27
N LYS A 192 -5.53 33.16 5.71
CA LYS A 192 -5.41 33.63 7.10
C LYS A 192 -6.11 32.66 8.06
N GLY A 193 -7.29 32.15 7.72
CA GLY A 193 -7.98 31.13 8.52
C GLY A 193 -7.14 29.86 8.73
N ILE A 194 -6.49 29.38 7.67
CA ILE A 194 -5.57 28.22 7.75
C ILE A 194 -4.37 28.48 8.66
N GLN A 195 -3.83 29.71 8.69
CA GLN A 195 -2.74 30.11 9.60
C GLN A 195 -3.19 30.17 11.07
N ILE A 196 -4.46 30.49 11.33
CA ILE A 196 -5.07 30.58 12.67
C ILE A 196 -5.50 29.20 13.19
N GLY A 197 -5.39 28.15 12.37
CA GLY A 197 -5.61 26.77 12.78
C GLY A 197 -6.72 26.05 12.01
N GLU A 198 -7.43 26.71 11.09
CA GLU A 198 -8.43 26.05 10.26
C GLU A 198 -7.84 24.89 9.45
N LYS A 199 -8.62 23.80 9.32
CA LYS A 199 -8.19 22.60 8.61
C LYS A 199 -7.90 22.94 7.14
N LEU A 200 -6.66 22.67 6.72
CA LEU A 200 -6.27 22.76 5.33
C LEU A 200 -6.91 21.60 4.55
N ASP A 201 -7.37 21.85 3.33
CA ASP A 201 -7.90 20.82 2.43
C ASP A 201 -6.83 19.74 2.21
N SER A 202 -7.10 18.52 2.69
CA SER A 202 -6.19 17.37 2.60
C SER A 202 -5.81 17.04 1.16
N TYR A 203 -6.74 17.26 0.22
CA TYR A 203 -6.48 17.06 -1.20
C TYR A 203 -5.39 17.99 -1.71
N LEU A 204 -5.42 19.25 -1.27
CA LEU A 204 -4.44 20.24 -1.71
C LEU A 204 -3.03 19.90 -1.21
N CYS A 205 -2.92 19.39 0.03
CA CYS A 205 -1.67 18.89 0.57
C CYS A 205 -1.11 17.73 -0.26
N ILE A 206 -1.97 16.77 -0.61
CA ILE A 206 -1.62 15.59 -1.39
C ILE A 206 -1.14 15.99 -2.79
N TYR A 207 -1.94 16.81 -3.48
CA TYR A 207 -1.60 17.38 -4.79
C TYR A 207 -0.22 18.03 -4.77
N MET A 208 0.01 18.94 -3.81
CA MET A 208 1.25 19.69 -3.69
C MET A 208 2.46 18.81 -3.37
N THR A 209 2.23 17.70 -2.67
CA THR A 209 3.25 16.70 -2.35
C THR A 209 3.68 15.96 -3.60
N VAL A 210 2.71 15.44 -4.37
CA VAL A 210 2.95 14.78 -5.67
C VAL A 210 3.66 15.74 -6.64
N GLU A 211 3.16 16.97 -6.78
CA GLU A 211 3.75 17.97 -7.66
C GLU A 211 5.21 18.29 -7.28
N THR A 212 5.47 18.48 -5.98
CA THR A 212 6.83 18.79 -5.51
C THR A 212 7.78 17.60 -5.72
N PHE A 213 7.27 16.38 -5.62
CA PHE A 213 8.04 15.18 -5.92
C PHE A 213 8.37 15.08 -7.41
N PHE A 214 7.39 15.26 -8.30
CA PHE A 214 7.62 15.24 -9.75
C PHE A 214 8.58 16.34 -10.21
N ARG A 215 8.47 17.56 -9.67
CA ARG A 215 9.44 18.63 -9.96
C ARG A 215 10.87 18.25 -9.57
N LYS A 216 11.05 17.57 -8.43
CA LYS A 216 12.37 17.09 -8.00
C LYS A 216 12.91 16.01 -8.93
N LEU A 217 12.06 15.09 -9.39
CA LEU A 217 12.47 14.05 -10.34
C LEU A 217 12.91 14.64 -11.68
N ILE A 218 12.13 15.58 -12.22
CA ILE A 218 12.50 16.30 -13.45
C ILE A 218 13.82 17.06 -13.27
N ALA A 219 14.02 17.72 -12.12
CA ALA A 219 15.27 18.42 -11.83
C ALA A 219 16.48 17.48 -11.64
N GLN A 220 16.24 16.19 -11.39
CA GLN A 220 17.28 15.16 -11.28
C GLN A 220 17.46 14.35 -12.56
N GLU A 221 16.75 14.70 -13.64
CA GLU A 221 16.72 13.96 -14.92
C GLU A 221 16.40 12.47 -14.75
N LYS A 222 15.62 12.11 -13.72
CA LYS A 222 15.21 10.73 -13.45
C LYS A 222 13.84 10.45 -14.03
N GLU A 223 13.69 9.28 -14.65
CA GLU A 223 12.39 8.78 -15.09
C GLU A 223 11.67 8.09 -13.93
N MET A 224 10.34 8.17 -13.92
CA MET A 224 9.54 7.39 -12.96
C MET A 224 9.71 5.88 -13.17
N GLN A 225 10.06 5.45 -14.39
CA GLN A 225 10.30 4.04 -14.70
C GLN A 225 11.51 3.47 -13.95
N ASP A 226 12.52 4.28 -13.69
CA ASP A 226 13.75 3.86 -12.99
C ASP A 226 13.53 3.64 -11.49
N LEU A 227 12.41 4.15 -10.95
CA LEU A 227 12.07 4.10 -9.53
C LEU A 227 11.03 3.02 -9.19
N LEU A 228 10.23 2.57 -10.17
CA LEU A 228 9.00 1.77 -9.96
C LEU A 228 9.19 0.25 -10.06
#